data_AF-A0A485JEV8-F1
#
_entry.id   AF-A0A485JEV8-F1
#
_cell.length_a   1.000
_cell.length_b   1.000
_cell.length_c   1.000
_cell.angle_alpha   90.00
_cell.angle_beta   90.00
_cell.angle_gamma   90.00
#
_symmetry.space_group_name_H-M   'P 1'
#
loop_
_entity.id
_entity.type
_entity.pdbx_description
1 polymer ?
#
loop_
_entity_poly.entity_id
_entity_poly.type
_entity_poly.pdbx_seq_one_letter_code
_entity_poly.pdbx_strand_id
1 'polypeptide(L)' 'MELKKMMEHISVIPDYRQAWKVEHKLSDILLLTICAVVTGAEGWKDIEDFGETHLDFF' A
#
# COMPACT_ATOMS: atom_id res chain seq x y z
N MET A 1 -2.32 9.84 -14.38
CA MET A 1 -3.75 9.74 -14.71
C MET A 1 -4.35 8.42 -14.23
N GLU A 2 -3.64 7.29 -14.38
CA GLU A 2 -4.13 5.96 -13.95
C GLU A 2 -3.96 5.66 -12.45
N LEU A 3 -2.84 6.08 -11.83
CA LEU A 3 -2.61 5.91 -10.39
C LEU A 3 -3.65 6.62 -9.51
N LYS A 4 -4.10 7.80 -9.95
CA LYS A 4 -5.11 8.59 -9.25
C LYS A 4 -6.46 7.87 -9.20
N LYS A 5 -6.87 7.22 -10.31
CA LYS A 5 -8.09 6.41 -10.36
C LYS A 5 -8.00 5.20 -9.44
N MET A 6 -6.85 4.52 -9.44
CA MET A 6 -6.61 3.41 -8.52
C MET A 6 -6.72 3.89 -7.06
N MET A 7 -6.09 5.02 -6.72
CA MET A 7 -6.22 5.61 -5.38
C MET A 7 -7.67 5.98 -5.03
N GLU A 8 -8.45 6.50 -5.97
CA GLU A 8 -9.89 6.76 -5.76
C GLU A 8 -10.65 5.47 -5.43
N HIS A 9 -10.35 4.35 -6.10
CA HIS A 9 -10.96 3.05 -5.82
C HIS A 9 -10.51 2.42 -4.50
N ILE A 10 -9.27 2.66 -4.05
CA ILE A 10 -8.76 2.10 -2.79
C ILE A 10 -9.21 2.95 -1.60
N SER A 11 -9.30 4.27 -1.77
CA SER A 11 -9.62 5.21 -0.68
C SER A 11 -11.05 5.10 -0.16
N VAL A 12 -11.96 4.45 -0.89
CA VAL A 12 -13.33 4.19 -0.41
C VAL A 12 -13.39 3.06 0.61
N ILE A 13 -12.32 2.26 0.75
CA ILE A 13 -12.28 1.14 1.69
C ILE A 13 -12.21 1.71 3.11
N PRO A 14 -13.22 1.42 3.96
CA PRO A 14 -13.23 1.90 5.34
C PRO A 14 -12.08 1.27 6.15
N ASP A 15 -11.43 2.11 6.95
CA ASP A 15 -10.36 1.66 7.85
C ASP A 15 -10.93 1.25 9.20
N TYR A 16 -11.00 -0.07 9.43
CA TYR A 16 -11.49 -0.66 10.68
C TYR A 16 -10.40 -0.86 11.74
N ARG A 17 -9.16 -0.41 11.48
CA ARG A 17 -8.07 -0.55 12.45
C ARG A 17 -8.31 0.35 13.66
N GLN A 18 -7.75 -0.03 14.80
CA GLN A 18 -7.85 0.77 16.02
C GLN A 18 -7.08 2.08 15.82
N ALA A 19 -7.76 3.22 15.93
CA ALA A 19 -7.19 4.53 15.60
C ALA A 19 -5.83 4.83 16.27
N TRP A 20 -5.63 4.38 17.53
CA TRP A 20 -4.37 4.55 18.25
C TRP A 20 -3.24 3.60 17.82
N LYS A 21 -3.49 2.68 16.89
CA LYS A 21 -2.49 1.77 16.28
C LYS A 21 -2.24 2.10 14.81
N VAL A 22 -2.74 3.23 14.31
CA VAL A 22 -2.59 3.61 12.90
C VAL A 22 -1.44 4.60 12.77
N GLU A 23 -0.32 4.12 12.21
CA GLU A 23 0.83 4.96 11.85
C GLU A 23 0.81 5.37 10.36
N HIS A 24 0.19 4.54 9.51
CA HIS A 24 0.12 4.74 8.06
C HIS A 24 -1.31 4.60 7.56
N LYS A 25 -1.67 5.34 6.50
CA LYS A 25 -3.00 5.25 5.88
C LYS A 25 -3.21 3.87 5.27
N LEU A 26 -4.43 3.36 5.38
CA LEU A 26 -4.79 2.07 4.80
C LEU A 26 -4.61 2.06 3.28
N SER A 27 -4.94 3.17 2.60
CA SER A 27 -4.75 3.33 1.16
C SER A 27 -3.31 3.09 0.72
N ASP A 28 -2.35 3.60 1.49
CA ASP A 28 -0.93 3.59 1.13
C ASP A 28 -0.37 2.17 1.32
N ILE A 29 -0.78 1.50 2.41
CA ILE A 29 -0.46 0.08 2.66
C ILE A 29 -1.03 -0.82 1.55
N LEU A 30 -2.28 -0.60 1.16
CA LEU A 30 -2.92 -1.39 0.11
C LEU A 30 -2.26 -1.17 -1.26
N LEU A 31 -1.92 0.09 -1.58
CA LEU A 31 -1.21 0.42 -2.81
C LEU A 31 0.16 -0.27 -2.86
N LEU A 32 0.96 -0.14 -1.80
CA LEU A 32 2.27 -0.79 -1.67
C LEU A 32 2.15 -2.31 -1.85
N THR A 33 1.20 -2.93 -1.15
CA THR A 33 0.96 -4.38 -1.21
C THR A 33 0.59 -4.83 -2.62
N ILE A 34 -0.30 -4.12 -3.30
CA ILE A 34 -0.71 -4.45 -4.67
C ILE A 34 0.47 -4.33 -5.63
N CYS A 35 1.24 -3.24 -5.55
CA CYS A 35 2.44 -3.05 -6.37
C CYS A 35 3.44 -4.19 -6.16
N ALA A 36 3.81 -4.47 -4.91
CA ALA A 36 4.77 -5.52 -4.57
C ALA A 36 4.31 -6.91 -5.03
N VAL A 37 3.05 -7.29 -4.77
CA VAL A 37 2.50 -8.61 -5.14
C VAL A 37 2.42 -8.78 -6.66
N VAL A 38 2.01 -7.75 -7.41
CA VAL A 38 2.00 -7.81 -8.88
C VAL A 38 3.42 -7.97 -9.45
N THR A 39 4.44 -7.45 -8.75
CA THR A 39 5.85 -7.65 -9.12
C THR A 39 6.47 -8.94 -8.61
N GLY A 40 5.70 -9.82 -7.95
CA GLY A 40 6.14 -11.15 -7.55
C GLY A 40 6.54 -11.30 -6.08
N ALA A 41 6.17 -10.37 -5.20
CA ALA A 41 6.34 -10.55 -3.75
C ALA A 41 5.50 -11.74 -3.25
N GLU A 42 6.14 -12.69 -2.56
CA GLU A 42 5.48 -13.88 -2.02
C GLU A 42 5.11 -13.71 -0.54
N GLY A 43 5.69 -12.72 0.14
CA GLY A 43 5.40 -12.43 1.54
C GLY A 43 5.70 -11.01 1.97
N TRP A 44 5.44 -10.74 3.26
CA TRP A 44 5.60 -9.41 3.86
C TRP A 44 7.03 -8.88 3.81
N LYS A 45 8.03 -9.77 3.84
CA LYS A 45 9.43 -9.37 3.72
C LYS A 45 9.74 -8.82 2.33
N ASP A 46 9.23 -9.47 1.28
CA ASP A 46 9.42 -8.99 -0.09
C ASP A 46 8.67 -7.66 -0.31
N ILE A 47 7.54 -7.46 0.35
CA ILE A 47 6.77 -6.20 0.32
C ILE A 47 7.54 -5.07 1.03
N GLU A 48 8.15 -5.37 2.18
CA GLU A 48 9.05 -4.45 2.90
C GLU A 48 10.25 -4.06 2.02
N ASP A 49 10.96 -5.05 1.47
CA ASP A 49 12.09 -4.83 0.56
C ASP A 49 11.67 -4.02 -0.69
N PHE A 50 10.48 -4.28 -1.23
CA PHE A 50 9.93 -3.49 -2.34
C PHE A 50 9.67 -2.03 -1.93
N GLY A 51 9.10 -1.79 -0.75
CA GLY A 51 8.85 -0.45 -0.23
C GLY A 51 10.13 0.35 0.00
N GLU A 52 11.13 -0.26 0.65
CA GLU A 52 12.43 0.36 0.92
C GLU A 52 13.19 0.71 -0.36
N THR A 53 13.09 -0.14 -1.39
CA THR A 53 13.73 0.11 -2.69
C THR A 53 13.02 1.17 -3.55
N HIS A 54 11.79 1.54 -3.19
CA HIS A 54 10.94 2.49 -3.92
C HIS A 54 10.44 3.62 -3.02
N LEU A 55 11.20 4.03 -2.00
CA LEU A 55 10.80 5.10 -1.06
C LEU A 55 10.40 6.41 -1.75
N ASP A 56 11.05 6.76 -2.87
CA ASP A 56 10.72 7.99 -3.61
C ASP A 56 9.36 7.93 -4.33
N PHE A 57 8.75 6.75 -4.42
CA PHE A 57 7.46 6.51 -5.07
C PHE A 57 6.27 6.55 -4.09
N PHE A 58 6.52 6.34 -2.79
CA PHE A 58 5.49 6.16 -1.75
C PHE A 58 5.42 7.31 -0.75
#